data_AF-A0AA85J7Y9-F1
#
_entry.id   AF-A0AA85J7Y9-F1
#
_cell.length_a   1.000
_cell.length_b   1.000
_cell.length_c   1.000
_cell.angle_alpha   90.00
_cell.angle_beta   90.00
_cell.angle_gamma   90.00
#
_symmetry.space_group_name_H-M   'P 1'
#
loop_
_entity.id
_entity.type
_entity.pdbx_description
1 polymer ?
#
loop_
_entity_poly.entity_id
_entity_poly.type
_entity_poly.pdbx_seq_one_letter_code
_entity_poly.pdbx_strand_id
1 'polypeptide(L)' 'MSSEAEQAAGKGDLATLYQTTKHLSGKSSTQIKPVKDDNGKSITKEVEQRRHWAEHFKRLLNRPPPTTRPTIPTTEA' A
#
# COMPACT_ATOMS: atom_id res chain seq x y z
N MET A 1 7.73 9.16 -21.30
CA MET A 1 8.03 8.70 -19.93
C MET A 1 7.99 9.81 -18.87
N SER A 2 8.92 10.79 -18.76
CA SER A 2 8.81 11.84 -17.71
C SER A 2 7.54 12.69 -17.84
N SER A 3 7.29 13.21 -19.06
CA SER A 3 6.06 13.97 -19.37
C SER A 3 4.77 13.14 -19.22
N GLU A 4 4.86 11.82 -19.33
CA GLU A 4 3.71 10.91 -19.22
C GLU A 4 3.34 10.66 -17.76
N ALA A 5 4.34 10.50 -16.89
CA ALA A 5 4.13 10.47 -15.45
C ALA A 5 3.53 11.79 -14.94
N GLU A 6 4.06 12.94 -15.39
CA GLU A 6 3.53 14.26 -15.02
C GLU A 6 2.07 14.45 -15.46
N GLN A 7 1.73 14.05 -16.69
CA GLN A 7 0.34 14.09 -17.17
C GLN A 7 -0.57 13.13 -16.40
N ALA A 8 -0.11 11.92 -16.08
CA ALA A 8 -0.88 10.95 -15.31
C ALA A 8 -1.17 11.47 -13.90
N ALA A 9 -0.17 12.10 -13.25
CA ALA A 9 -0.34 12.75 -11.96
C ALA A 9 -1.37 13.89 -12.03
N GLY A 10 -1.27 14.75 -13.06
CA GLY A 10 -2.23 15.85 -13.28
C GLY A 10 -3.67 15.38 -13.53
N LYS A 11 -3.84 14.20 -14.13
CA LYS A 11 -5.16 13.58 -14.39
C LYS A 11 -5.67 12.71 -13.23
N GLY A 12 -4.87 12.51 -12.18
CA GLY A 12 -5.19 11.57 -11.10
C GLY A 12 -5.14 10.09 -11.52
N ASP A 13 -4.54 9.77 -12.66
CA ASP A 13 -4.33 8.40 -13.12
C ASP A 13 -3.14 7.77 -12.39
N LEU A 14 -3.39 7.37 -11.14
CA LEU A 14 -2.38 6.76 -10.28
C LEU A 14 -1.86 5.42 -10.82
N ALA A 15 -2.66 4.71 -11.62
CA ALA A 15 -2.24 3.44 -12.21
C ALA A 15 -1.13 3.67 -13.25
N THR A 16 -1.35 4.58 -14.20
CA THR A 16 -0.35 4.93 -15.22
C THR A 16 0.88 5.59 -14.59
N LEU A 17 0.69 6.45 -13.59
CA LEU A 17 1.78 7.05 -12.83
C LEU A 17 2.66 5.96 -12.19
N TYR A 18 2.05 5.02 -11.46
CA TYR A 18 2.77 3.94 -10.79
C TYR A 18 3.56 3.06 -11.78
N GLN A 19 2.95 2.65 -12.89
CA GLN A 19 3.64 1.81 -13.88
C GLN A 19 4.82 2.54 -14.52
N THR A 20 4.65 3.82 -14.86
CA THR A 20 5.71 4.65 -15.43
C THR A 20 6.88 4.83 -14.45
N THR A 21 6.59 5.16 -13.19
CA THR A 21 7.61 5.27 -12.14
C THR A 21 8.32 3.94 -11.87
N LYS A 22 7.57 2.82 -11.86
CA LYS A 22 8.14 1.48 -11.69
C LYS A 22 9.12 1.15 -12.82
N HIS A 23 8.75 1.43 -14.07
CA HIS A 23 9.61 1.22 -15.24
C HIS A 23 10.89 2.08 -15.17
N LEU A 24 10.74 3.38 -14.89
CA LEU A 24 11.88 4.31 -14.80
C LEU A 24 12.86 3.97 -13.67
N SER A 25 12.37 3.41 -12.57
CA SER A 25 13.21 3.08 -11.41
C SER A 25 14.14 1.87 -11.62
N GLY A 26 14.05 1.16 -12.75
CA GLY A 26 14.78 -0.08 -13.00
C GLY A 26 14.40 -1.25 -12.07
N LYS A 27 13.45 -1.03 -11.14
CA LYS A 27 12.93 -2.05 -10.22
C LYS A 27 11.82 -2.87 -10.90
N SER A 28 12.13 -3.48 -12.04
CA SER A 28 11.24 -4.45 -12.70
C SER A 28 11.33 -5.82 -12.00
N SER A 29 11.06 -5.86 -10.69
CA SER A 29 10.70 -7.14 -10.09
C SER A 29 9.29 -7.47 -10.55
N THR A 30 9.19 -8.19 -11.67
CA THR A 30 7.95 -8.77 -12.19
C THR A 30 7.48 -9.94 -11.33
N GLN A 31 8.34 -10.42 -10.42
CA GLN A 31 8.01 -11.44 -9.45
C GLN A 31 7.17 -10.86 -8.31
N ILE A 32 6.11 -11.57 -7.98
CA ILE A 32 5.31 -11.31 -6.78
C ILE A 32 6.25 -11.45 -5.58
N LYS A 33 6.50 -10.34 -4.89
CA LYS A 33 7.26 -10.38 -3.64
C LYS A 33 6.41 -11.08 -2.57
N PRO A 34 6.95 -12.07 -1.85
CA PRO A 34 6.21 -12.70 -0.78
C PRO A 34 5.77 -11.67 0.27
N VAL A 35 4.51 -11.74 0.69
CA VAL A 35 3.96 -10.90 1.78
C VAL A 35 3.77 -11.79 3.00
N LYS A 36 4.13 -11.35 4.19
CA LYS A 36 3.88 -12.11 5.42
C LYS A 36 2.45 -11.88 5.88
N ASP A 37 1.77 -12.95 6.27
CA ASP A 37 0.47 -12.86 6.93
C ASP A 37 0.60 -12.47 8.41
N ASP A 38 -0.55 -12.33 9.08
CA ASP A 38 -0.63 -11.98 10.51
C ASP A 38 0.10 -13.01 11.42
N ASN A 39 0.37 -14.24 10.94
CA ASN A 39 1.13 -15.28 11.64
C ASN A 39 2.61 -15.33 11.22
N GLY A 40 3.06 -14.38 10.38
CA GLY A 40 4.43 -14.33 9.85
C GLY A 40 4.71 -15.29 8.69
N LYS A 41 3.71 -16.01 8.17
CA LYS A 41 3.86 -16.94 7.05
C LYS A 41 3.90 -16.18 5.73
N SER A 42 4.90 -16.51 4.89
CA SER A 42 5.03 -15.93 3.56
C SER A 42 3.95 -16.44 2.60
N ILE A 43 3.13 -15.53 2.10
CA ILE A 43 2.17 -15.71 1.01
C ILE A 43 2.86 -15.37 -0.31
N THR A 44 2.94 -16.33 -1.23
CA THR A 44 3.61 -16.18 -2.53
C THR A 44 2.65 -16.11 -3.72
N LYS A 45 1.41 -16.61 -3.58
CA LYS A 45 0.42 -16.59 -4.67
C LYS A 45 -0.35 -15.27 -4.70
N GLU A 46 -0.50 -14.69 -5.88
CA GLU A 46 -1.17 -13.39 -6.07
C GLU A 46 -2.60 -13.37 -5.52
N VAL A 47 -3.39 -14.40 -5.82
CA VAL A 47 -4.78 -14.51 -5.38
C VAL A 47 -4.87 -14.53 -3.85
N GLU A 48 -3.96 -15.27 -3.20
CA GLU A 48 -3.90 -15.34 -1.75
C GLU A 48 -3.45 -14.00 -1.14
N GLN A 49 -2.50 -13.30 -1.77
CA GLN A 49 -2.08 -11.96 -1.35
C GLN A 49 -3.20 -10.94 -1.47
N ARG A 50 -3.93 -10.92 -2.60
CA ARG A 50 -5.08 -10.02 -2.81
C ARG A 50 -6.17 -10.25 -1.77
N ARG A 51 -6.48 -11.52 -1.48
CA ARG A 51 -7.43 -11.87 -0.41
C ARG A 51 -6.94 -11.41 0.96
N HIS A 52 -5.67 -11.59 1.26
CA HIS A 52 -5.08 -11.14 2.52
C HIS A 52 -5.15 -9.61 2.67
N TRP A 53 -4.78 -8.86 1.62
CA TRP A 53 -4.91 -7.40 1.61
C TRP A 53 -6.35 -6.94 1.79
N ALA A 54 -7.31 -7.57 1.11
CA ALA A 54 -8.73 -7.24 1.25
C ALA A 54 -9.22 -7.39 2.69
N GLU A 55 -8.92 -8.52 3.34
CA GLU A 55 -9.31 -8.75 4.74
C GLU A 55 -8.59 -7.81 5.71
N HIS A 56 -7.29 -7.57 5.51
CA HIS A 56 -6.50 -6.66 6.35
C HIS A 56 -7.07 -5.23 6.30
N PHE A 57 -7.28 -4.69 5.10
CA PHE A 57 -7.83 -3.35 4.93
C PHE A 57 -9.29 -3.27 5.38
N LYS A 58 -10.09 -4.32 5.19
CA LYS A 58 -11.44 -4.38 5.73
C LYS A 58 -11.45 -4.25 7.25
N ARG A 59 -10.59 -4.97 7.97
CA ARG A 59 -10.48 -4.84 9.44
C ARG A 59 -10.00 -3.45 9.84
N LEU A 60 -8.99 -2.91 9.14
CA LEU A 60 -8.37 -1.64 9.49
C LEU A 60 -9.30 -0.44 9.27
N LEU A 61 -9.95 -0.39 8.10
CA LEU A 61 -10.77 0.75 7.69
C LEU A 61 -12.17 0.75 8.31
N ASN A 62 -12.68 -0.43 8.69
CA ASN A 62 -13.99 -0.54 9.36
C ASN A 62 -13.87 -0.67 10.88
N ARG A 63 -12.72 -0.31 11.47
CA ARG A 63 -12.55 -0.31 12.92
C ARG A 63 -13.45 0.77 13.53
N PRO A 64 -14.24 0.46 14.59
CA PRO A 64 -15.03 1.47 15.27
C PRO A 64 -14.13 2.56 15.90
N PRO A 65 -14.63 3.79 16.08
CA PRO A 65 -13.90 4.83 16.77
C PRO A 65 -13.40 4.35 18.14
N PRO A 66 -12.16 4.69 18.54
CA PRO A 66 -11.65 4.32 19.85
C PRO A 66 -12.50 4.94 20.96
N THR A 67 -12.86 4.14 21.96
CA THR A 67 -13.67 4.57 23.11
C THR A 67 -12.89 5.45 24.09
N THR A 68 -11.55 5.40 24.03
CA THR A 68 -10.66 6.20 24.86
C THR A 68 -10.06 7.34 24.04
N ARG A 69 -9.95 8.52 24.67
CA ARG A 69 -9.21 9.63 24.06
C ARG A 69 -7.71 9.30 24.10
N PRO A 70 -6.98 9.47 22.99
CA PRO A 70 -5.53 9.34 23.03
C PRO A 70 -4.95 10.42 23.95
N THR A 71 -4.29 10.02 25.03
CA THR A 71 -3.48 10.94 25.83
C THR A 71 -2.17 11.15 25.10
N ILE A 72 -2.05 12.27 24.38
CA ILE A 72 -0.77 12.71 23.82
C ILE A 72 0.07 13.29 24.97
N PRO A 73 1.29 12.79 25.23
CA PRO A 73 2.16 13.42 26.22
C PRO A 73 2.57 14.80 25.69
N THR A 74 2.33 15.84 26.49
CA THR A 74 2.89 17.18 26.23
C THR A 74 4.39 17.08 26.41
N THR A 75 5.17 17.25 25.34
CA THR A 75 6.60 17.52 25.45
C THR A 75 6.76 18.85 26.18
N GLU A 76 7.19 18.81 27.44
CA GLU A 76 7.75 19.98 28.12
C GLU A 76 9.05 20.37 27.40
N ALA A 77 9.15 21.67 27.07
CA ALA A 77 10.28 22.29 26.38
C ALA A 77 11.37 22.72 27.36
#